data_AF-A0A1F7UK84-F1
#
_entry.id   AF-A0A1F7UK84-F1
#
_cell.length_a   1.000
_cell.length_b   1.000
_cell.length_c   1.000
_cell.angle_alpha   90.00
_cell.angle_beta   90.00
_cell.angle_gamma   90.00
#
_symmetry.space_group_name_H-M   'P 1'
#
loop_
_entity.id
_entity.type
_entity.pdbx_description
1 polymer ?
#
loop_
_entity_poly.entity_id
_entity_poly.type
_entity_poly.pdbx_seq_one_letter_code
_entity_poly.pdbx_strand_id
1 'polypeptide(L)'
;MPPPFHSLENPFEPPKKRLQDDAELIGKFLGRAAEEEMRKIMAKEKRRPEEPEWEPFRLSDKEKARIEAPEFSKLREEEAAKLKAFFGESITVPPLPREITPERMKNWERMGFELHYLPPIDMTDDADFPGWEKKPHRWFYEAIAAGRIAKDATMLPGAWVLVDGRQKPRYAKGAQMYDHDPLAPVLADLNRRGLISQSNYDGTEKLDPRSRFGLSPEDFTKPEVMNAFAKALDLEQGQASLTEAIVWNVLANIHYPEWGTTDTTEWQKETDSDGRLASGCSDSSGASAVYRYGRPYDSVGFRPLGRFSP
;
A
#
# COMPACT_ATOMS: atom_id res chain seq x y z
N MET A 1 -31.51 -48.06 12.24
CA MET A 1 -31.76 -47.16 11.11
C MET A 1 -32.19 -45.81 11.67
N PRO A 2 -31.44 -44.73 11.41
CA PRO A 2 -31.81 -43.39 11.89
C PRO A 2 -33.03 -42.84 11.11
N PRO A 3 -33.83 -41.94 11.71
CA PRO A 3 -35.00 -41.36 11.06
C PRO A 3 -34.59 -40.39 9.93
N PRO A 4 -35.49 -40.12 8.96
CA PRO A 4 -35.18 -39.26 7.82
C PRO A 4 -34.98 -37.80 8.26
N PHE A 5 -33.92 -37.17 7.77
CA PHE A 5 -33.67 -35.74 7.91
C PHE A 5 -34.82 -34.95 7.25
N HIS A 6 -35.56 -34.18 8.06
CA HIS A 6 -36.37 -33.08 7.56
C HIS A 6 -35.44 -31.99 7.01
N SER A 7 -35.75 -31.47 5.83
CA SER A 7 -34.98 -30.42 5.16
C SER A 7 -34.77 -29.22 6.10
N LEU A 8 -33.52 -28.86 6.33
CA LEU A 8 -33.16 -27.56 6.91
C LEU A 8 -33.65 -26.47 5.94
N GLU A 9 -34.59 -25.65 6.38
CA GLU A 9 -35.08 -24.49 5.65
C GLU A 9 -33.90 -23.55 5.33
N ASN A 10 -33.94 -22.97 4.12
CA ASN A 10 -32.90 -22.09 3.61
C ASN A 10 -32.73 -20.85 4.51
N PRO A 11 -31.56 -20.61 5.12
CA PRO A 11 -31.35 -19.52 6.07
C PRO A 11 -31.37 -18.12 5.44
N PHE A 12 -31.56 -18.04 4.12
CA PHE A 12 -31.64 -16.79 3.36
C PHE A 12 -33.04 -16.49 2.81
N GLU A 13 -34.07 -17.26 3.18
CA GLU A 13 -35.47 -16.84 2.94
C GLU A 13 -35.88 -15.78 3.98
N PRO A 14 -36.45 -14.63 3.58
CA PRO A 14 -37.01 -13.70 4.53
C PRO A 14 -38.16 -14.39 5.29
N PRO A 15 -38.27 -14.22 6.63
CA PRO A 15 -39.30 -14.90 7.40
C PRO A 15 -40.68 -14.57 6.82
N LYS A 16 -41.47 -15.60 6.50
CA LYS A 16 -42.87 -15.43 6.08
C LYS A 16 -43.66 -14.87 7.26
N LYS A 17 -43.75 -13.53 7.34
CA LYS A 17 -44.58 -12.78 8.29
C LYS A 17 -46.04 -13.25 8.19
N ARG A 18 -46.50 -14.04 9.16
CA ARG A 18 -47.95 -14.19 9.44
C ARG A 18 -48.31 -13.38 10.66
N LEU A 19 -48.18 -12.06 10.52
CA LEU A 19 -48.53 -11.07 11.55
C LEU A 19 -49.94 -11.27 12.15
N GLN A 20 -50.89 -11.85 11.40
CA GLN A 20 -52.23 -12.14 11.91
C GLN A 20 -52.27 -13.19 13.03
N ASP A 21 -51.34 -14.15 13.03
CA ASP A 21 -51.33 -15.24 14.01
C ASP A 21 -50.90 -14.73 15.41
N ASP A 22 -50.10 -13.66 15.47
CA ASP A 22 -49.56 -13.11 16.72
C ASP A 22 -50.61 -12.36 17.56
N ALA A 23 -51.54 -11.65 16.93
CA ALA A 23 -52.63 -10.97 17.65
C ALA A 23 -53.63 -11.99 18.25
N GLU A 24 -53.95 -13.06 17.52
CA GLU A 24 -54.78 -14.15 18.02
C GLU A 24 -54.09 -14.90 19.18
N LEU A 25 -52.78 -15.10 19.08
CA LEU A 25 -52.00 -15.73 20.15
C LEU A 25 -52.00 -14.88 21.42
N ILE A 26 -51.82 -13.56 21.30
CA ILE A 26 -51.88 -12.61 22.41
C ILE A 26 -53.29 -12.58 23.02
N GLY A 27 -54.34 -12.62 22.20
CA GLY A 27 -55.74 -12.71 22.66
C GLY A 27 -56.04 -13.93 23.50
N LYS A 28 -55.45 -15.08 23.15
CA LYS A 28 -55.58 -16.32 23.92
C LYS A 28 -54.93 -16.24 25.30
N PHE A 29 -53.85 -15.48 25.47
CA PHE A 29 -53.12 -15.37 26.75
C PHE A 29 -53.56 -14.19 27.62
N LEU A 30 -53.93 -13.06 27.01
CA LEU A 30 -54.15 -11.79 27.70
C LEU A 30 -55.59 -11.25 27.55
N GLY A 31 -56.45 -11.97 26.82
CA GLY A 31 -57.87 -11.66 26.65
C GLY A 31 -58.18 -10.73 25.47
N ARG A 32 -59.45 -10.66 25.10
CA ARG A 32 -59.92 -9.98 23.86
C ARG A 32 -59.56 -8.50 23.77
N ALA A 33 -59.48 -7.79 24.90
CA ALA A 33 -59.11 -6.38 24.90
C ALA A 33 -57.65 -6.17 24.44
N ALA A 34 -56.75 -7.08 24.82
CA ALA A 34 -55.35 -7.06 24.36
C ALA A 34 -55.23 -7.43 22.88
N GLU A 35 -56.05 -8.36 22.40
CA GLU A 35 -56.14 -8.70 20.98
C GLU A 35 -56.60 -7.51 20.12
N GLU A 36 -57.65 -6.80 20.54
CA GLU A 36 -58.15 -5.63 19.81
C GLU A 36 -57.13 -4.49 19.76
N GLU A 37 -56.43 -4.21 20.86
CA GLU A 37 -55.35 -3.23 20.87
C GLU A 37 -54.19 -3.64 19.94
N MET A 38 -53.79 -4.91 19.96
CA MET A 38 -52.75 -5.42 19.08
C MET A 38 -53.18 -5.33 17.60
N ARG A 39 -54.45 -5.63 17.30
CA ARG A 39 -55.01 -5.47 15.94
C ARG A 39 -55.03 -4.00 15.49
N LYS A 40 -55.28 -3.05 16.38
CA LYS A 40 -55.19 -1.60 16.06
C LYS A 40 -53.75 -1.18 15.78
N ILE A 41 -52.78 -1.63 16.58
CA ILE A 41 -51.35 -1.35 16.38
C ILE A 41 -50.90 -1.90 15.01
N MET A 42 -51.28 -3.14 14.70
CA MET A 42 -50.95 -3.76 13.40
C MET A 42 -51.66 -3.13 12.21
N ALA A 43 -52.89 -2.63 12.38
CA ALA A 43 -53.58 -1.87 11.34
C ALA A 43 -52.90 -0.51 11.07
N LYS A 44 -52.25 0.08 12.08
CA LYS A 44 -51.46 1.30 11.96
C LYS A 44 -50.11 1.03 11.27
N GLU A 45 -49.49 -0.11 11.52
CA GLU A 45 -48.26 -0.59 10.87
C GLU A 45 -48.47 -0.98 9.39
N LYS A 46 -49.68 -1.42 9.00
CA LYS A 46 -50.05 -1.67 7.59
C LYS A 46 -50.07 -0.40 6.73
N ARG A 47 -50.09 0.80 7.32
CA ARG A 47 -49.83 2.06 6.61
C ARG A 47 -48.32 2.29 6.55
N ARG A 48 -47.68 1.61 5.59
CA ARG A 48 -46.28 1.79 5.15
C ARG A 48 -45.87 3.28 5.19
N PRO A 49 -44.76 3.66 5.84
CA PRO A 49 -43.81 4.55 5.19
C PRO A 49 -43.26 3.80 3.98
N GLU A 50 -43.09 4.47 2.85
CA GLU A 50 -42.51 3.92 1.62
C GLU A 50 -41.24 3.12 1.96
N GLU A 51 -41.27 1.81 1.71
CA GLU A 51 -40.05 0.99 1.76
C GLU A 51 -39.11 1.55 0.69
N PRO A 52 -37.83 1.84 1.00
CA PRO A 52 -36.91 2.29 -0.03
C PRO A 52 -36.82 1.21 -1.10
N GLU A 53 -37.09 1.59 -2.35
CA GLU A 53 -36.89 0.72 -3.51
C GLU A 53 -35.46 0.19 -3.46
N TRP A 54 -35.32 -1.10 -3.15
CA TRP A 54 -34.05 -1.77 -3.27
C TRP A 54 -33.79 -2.01 -4.76
N GLU A 55 -33.06 -1.10 -5.40
CA GLU A 55 -32.46 -1.37 -6.69
C GLU A 55 -31.21 -2.26 -6.49
N PRO A 56 -31.08 -3.39 -7.21
CA PRO A 56 -29.83 -4.13 -7.25
C PRO A 56 -28.73 -3.17 -7.69
N PHE A 57 -27.62 -3.10 -6.95
CA PHE A 57 -26.48 -2.26 -7.32
C PHE A 57 -26.02 -2.61 -8.76
N ARG A 58 -26.43 -1.81 -9.73
CA ARG A 58 -26.01 -1.92 -11.13
C ARG A 58 -24.86 -0.96 -11.32
N LEU A 59 -23.66 -1.52 -11.50
CA LEU A 59 -22.52 -0.75 -11.98
C LEU A 59 -22.94 0.02 -13.24
N SER A 60 -22.73 1.32 -13.23
CA SER A 60 -22.95 2.18 -14.40
C SER A 60 -22.04 1.72 -15.54
N ASP A 61 -22.40 2.05 -16.78
CA ASP A 61 -21.57 1.70 -17.94
C ASP A 61 -20.17 2.35 -17.86
N LYS A 62 -20.04 3.47 -17.15
CA LYS A 62 -18.76 4.12 -16.82
C LYS A 62 -17.94 3.31 -15.79
N GLU A 63 -18.60 2.66 -14.83
CA GLU A 63 -17.95 1.77 -13.87
C GLU A 63 -17.58 0.42 -14.50
N LYS A 64 -18.42 -0.12 -15.39
CA LYS A 64 -18.09 -1.31 -16.18
C LYS A 64 -16.94 -1.06 -17.16
N ALA A 65 -16.97 0.06 -17.89
CA ALA A 65 -15.88 0.44 -18.80
C ALA A 65 -14.56 0.75 -18.06
N ARG A 66 -14.62 1.16 -16.79
CA ARG A 66 -13.44 1.31 -15.92
C ARG A 66 -12.87 -0.04 -15.46
N ILE A 67 -13.72 -1.05 -15.25
CA ILE A 67 -13.28 -2.42 -14.95
C ILE A 67 -12.59 -3.07 -16.18
N GLU A 68 -12.85 -2.56 -17.38
CA GLU A 68 -12.38 -3.11 -18.65
C GLU A 68 -11.50 -2.15 -19.47
N ALA A 69 -10.87 -1.14 -18.86
CA ALA A 69 -9.87 -0.36 -19.59
C ALA A 69 -8.75 -1.33 -20.02
N PRO A 70 -8.45 -1.50 -21.33
CA PRO A 70 -7.46 -2.48 -21.79
C PRO A 70 -6.09 -2.29 -21.14
N GLU A 71 -5.75 -1.04 -20.81
CA GLU A 71 -4.54 -0.63 -20.10
C GLU A 71 -4.44 -1.27 -18.71
N PHE A 72 -5.56 -1.40 -17.99
CA PHE A 72 -5.61 -2.01 -16.66
C PHE A 72 -5.50 -3.53 -16.70
N SER A 73 -6.18 -4.18 -17.66
CA SER A 73 -6.05 -5.65 -17.81
C SER A 73 -4.61 -6.02 -18.16
N LYS A 74 -4.02 -5.29 -19.11
CA LYS A 74 -2.64 -5.48 -19.53
C LYS A 74 -1.67 -5.33 -18.36
N LEU A 75 -1.77 -4.26 -17.56
CA LEU A 75 -0.93 -4.07 -16.39
C LEU A 75 -1.03 -5.27 -15.42
N ARG A 76 -2.25 -5.71 -15.09
CA ARG A 76 -2.42 -6.85 -14.18
C ARG A 76 -1.87 -8.16 -14.74
N GLU A 77 -1.99 -8.40 -16.04
CA GLU A 77 -1.45 -9.59 -16.70
C GLU A 77 0.08 -9.58 -16.68
N GLU A 78 0.70 -8.43 -16.94
CA GLU A 78 2.16 -8.24 -16.84
C GLU A 78 2.66 -8.43 -15.41
N GLU A 79 1.97 -7.84 -14.42
CA GLU A 79 2.28 -8.03 -13.00
C GLU A 79 2.13 -9.50 -12.59
N ALA A 80 1.04 -10.17 -12.96
CA ALA A 80 0.83 -11.58 -12.64
C ALA A 80 1.92 -12.48 -13.22
N ALA A 81 2.39 -12.19 -14.44
CA ALA A 81 3.48 -12.94 -15.06
C ALA A 81 4.81 -12.76 -14.32
N LYS A 82 5.16 -11.52 -13.95
CA LYS A 82 6.38 -11.20 -13.18
C LYS A 82 6.35 -11.82 -11.78
N LEU A 83 5.23 -11.69 -11.07
CA LEU A 83 5.06 -12.27 -9.74
C LEU A 83 5.13 -13.79 -9.79
N LYS A 84 4.55 -14.43 -10.82
CA LYS A 84 4.68 -15.87 -11.02
C LYS A 84 6.12 -16.31 -11.25
N ALA A 85 6.88 -15.58 -12.06
CA ALA A 85 8.29 -15.87 -12.27
C ALA A 85 9.11 -15.71 -10.99
N PHE A 86 8.80 -14.71 -10.16
CA PHE A 86 9.50 -14.44 -8.92
C PHE A 86 9.17 -15.45 -7.81
N PHE A 87 7.89 -15.63 -7.49
CA PHE A 87 7.43 -16.50 -6.40
C PHE A 87 7.36 -17.99 -6.79
N GLY A 88 7.37 -18.31 -8.08
CA GLY A 88 7.26 -19.68 -8.59
C GLY A 88 5.82 -20.21 -8.64
N GLU A 89 4.84 -19.44 -8.16
CA GLU A 89 3.42 -19.81 -8.15
C GLU A 89 2.54 -18.70 -8.73
N SER A 90 1.34 -19.08 -9.18
CA SER A 90 0.39 -18.11 -9.72
C SER A 90 -0.21 -17.25 -8.61
N ILE A 91 0.06 -15.94 -8.65
CA ILE A 91 -0.50 -14.94 -7.75
C ILE A 91 -1.69 -14.24 -8.41
N THR A 92 -2.80 -14.14 -7.68
CA THR A 92 -3.97 -13.35 -8.11
C THR A 92 -3.69 -11.86 -7.89
N VAL A 93 -3.60 -11.11 -8.98
CA VAL A 93 -3.47 -9.64 -8.93
C VAL A 93 -4.87 -9.01 -8.84
N PRO A 94 -5.18 -8.25 -7.77
CA PRO A 94 -6.49 -7.65 -7.60
C PRO A 94 -6.73 -6.55 -8.63
N PRO A 95 -8.00 -6.18 -8.90
CA PRO A 95 -8.32 -4.95 -9.62
C PRO A 95 -7.64 -3.74 -9.00
N LEU A 96 -7.39 -2.71 -9.82
CA LEU A 96 -6.83 -1.45 -9.31
C LEU A 96 -7.89 -0.74 -8.43
N PRO A 97 -7.48 -0.11 -7.31
CA PRO A 97 -8.34 0.75 -6.51
C PRO A 97 -9.02 1.84 -7.33
N ARG A 98 -10.26 2.22 -6.96
CA ARG A 98 -11.12 3.13 -7.73
C ARG A 98 -10.53 4.52 -7.98
N GLU A 99 -9.65 4.94 -7.08
CA GLU A 99 -8.91 6.20 -7.13
C GLU A 99 -7.79 6.21 -8.16
N ILE A 100 -7.35 5.05 -8.64
CA ILE A 100 -6.39 4.95 -9.72
C ILE A 100 -7.15 5.06 -11.05
N THR A 101 -6.82 6.10 -11.82
CA THR A 101 -7.45 6.35 -13.12
C THR A 101 -6.40 6.32 -14.24
N PRO A 102 -6.80 6.10 -15.50
CA PRO A 102 -5.84 6.13 -16.62
C PRO A 102 -5.09 7.47 -16.73
N GLU A 103 -5.75 8.57 -16.37
CA GLU A 103 -5.14 9.90 -16.38
C GLU A 103 -4.07 10.03 -15.30
N ARG A 104 -4.33 9.52 -14.09
CA ARG A 104 -3.34 9.47 -13.00
C ARG A 104 -2.15 8.60 -13.35
N MET A 105 -2.40 7.42 -13.92
CA MET A 105 -1.33 6.54 -14.41
C MET A 105 -0.44 7.24 -15.44
N LYS A 106 -1.03 7.86 -16.46
CA LYS A 106 -0.28 8.61 -17.48
C LYS A 106 0.50 9.79 -16.89
N ASN A 107 -0.02 10.42 -15.83
CA ASN A 107 0.70 11.47 -15.13
C ASN A 107 1.90 10.91 -14.35
N TRP A 108 1.73 9.79 -13.64
CA TRP A 108 2.80 9.11 -12.92
C TRP A 108 3.91 8.62 -13.86
N GLU A 109 3.55 8.00 -14.97
CA GLU A 109 4.52 7.55 -15.99
C GLU A 109 5.37 8.71 -16.51
N ARG A 110 4.77 9.89 -16.76
CA ARG A 110 5.50 11.10 -17.17
C ARG A 110 6.47 11.62 -16.12
N MET A 111 6.22 11.32 -14.85
CA MET A 111 7.11 11.64 -13.72
C MET A 111 8.14 10.54 -13.45
N GLY A 112 8.12 9.45 -14.22
CA GLY A 112 8.96 8.27 -14.02
C GLY A 112 8.51 7.39 -12.85
N PHE A 113 7.23 7.41 -12.50
CA PHE A 113 6.63 6.55 -11.48
C PHE A 113 5.76 5.47 -12.13
N GLU A 114 5.78 4.28 -11.55
CA GLU A 114 5.08 3.09 -12.05
C GLU A 114 4.28 2.42 -10.94
N LEU A 115 3.22 1.72 -11.33
CA LEU A 115 2.37 0.95 -10.42
C LEU A 115 2.77 -0.52 -10.42
N HIS A 116 2.91 -1.10 -9.23
CA HIS A 116 3.12 -2.53 -9.06
C HIS A 116 2.22 -3.09 -7.97
N TYR A 117 1.86 -4.35 -8.09
CA TYR A 117 1.17 -5.07 -7.02
C TYR A 117 2.15 -5.92 -6.23
N LEU A 118 2.16 -5.75 -4.91
CA LEU A 118 2.96 -6.57 -4.01
C LEU A 118 2.02 -7.45 -3.17
N PRO A 119 2.04 -8.79 -3.33
CA PRO A 119 1.15 -9.69 -2.60
C PRO A 119 1.50 -9.74 -1.10
N PRO A 120 0.58 -10.12 -0.21
CA PRO A 120 0.83 -10.16 1.24
C PRO A 120 1.62 -11.41 1.63
N ILE A 121 2.87 -11.50 1.18
CA ILE A 121 3.77 -12.63 1.40
C ILE A 121 4.84 -12.24 2.41
N ASP A 122 5.13 -13.16 3.34
CA ASP A 122 6.24 -13.02 4.28
C ASP A 122 7.55 -13.42 3.60
N MET A 123 8.49 -12.49 3.53
CA MET A 123 9.77 -12.65 2.87
C MET A 123 10.85 -13.01 3.91
N THR A 124 10.70 -14.17 4.54
CA THR A 124 11.60 -14.66 5.59
C THR A 124 12.98 -15.05 5.04
N ASP A 125 13.98 -15.18 5.92
CA ASP A 125 15.35 -15.57 5.54
C ASP A 125 15.38 -16.93 4.80
N ASP A 126 14.56 -17.87 5.28
CA ASP A 126 14.44 -19.24 4.78
C ASP A 126 13.53 -19.40 3.55
N ALA A 127 12.79 -18.37 3.15
CA ALA A 127 11.91 -18.45 1.98
C ALA A 127 12.71 -18.59 0.68
N ASP A 128 12.42 -19.61 -0.13
CA ASP A 128 13.20 -19.96 -1.33
C ASP A 128 12.41 -19.68 -2.62
N PHE A 129 12.17 -18.39 -2.89
CA PHE A 129 11.47 -17.97 -4.09
C PHE A 129 12.41 -17.97 -5.31
N PRO A 130 12.03 -18.61 -6.45
CA PRO A 130 12.93 -18.79 -7.59
C PRO A 130 13.56 -17.53 -8.14
N GLY A 131 12.84 -16.40 -8.17
CA GLY A 131 13.35 -15.13 -8.68
C GLY A 131 14.01 -14.24 -7.62
N TRP A 132 14.14 -14.70 -6.37
CA TRP A 132 14.70 -13.88 -5.28
C TRP A 132 16.21 -14.07 -5.14
N GLU A 133 16.94 -13.69 -6.19
CA GLU A 133 18.38 -13.91 -6.31
C GLU A 133 19.20 -13.12 -5.26
N LYS A 134 18.74 -11.92 -4.90
CA LYS A 134 19.45 -11.01 -4.00
C LYS A 134 18.62 -10.74 -2.76
N LYS A 135 18.66 -11.65 -1.78
CA LYS A 135 18.05 -11.46 -0.46
C LYS A 135 18.77 -10.40 0.37
N PRO A 136 18.10 -9.66 1.26
CA PRO A 136 18.75 -8.84 2.28
C PRO A 136 19.77 -9.67 3.09
N HIS A 137 20.85 -9.03 3.54
CA HIS A 137 21.82 -9.71 4.39
C HIS A 137 21.20 -10.25 5.67
N ARG A 138 21.71 -11.40 6.14
CA ARG A 138 21.26 -12.12 7.33
C ARG A 138 21.08 -11.24 8.57
N TRP A 139 21.93 -10.23 8.76
CA TRP A 139 21.84 -9.31 9.90
C TRP A 139 20.48 -8.60 10.01
N PHE A 140 19.82 -8.33 8.86
CA PHE A 140 18.48 -7.72 8.82
C PHE A 140 17.46 -8.60 9.56
N TYR A 141 17.44 -9.89 9.22
CA TYR A 141 16.58 -10.88 9.87
C TYR A 141 16.95 -11.10 11.35
N GLU A 142 18.23 -11.12 11.68
CA GLU A 142 18.70 -11.21 13.05
C GLU A 142 18.28 -10.00 13.90
N ALA A 143 18.26 -8.80 13.31
CA ALA A 143 17.79 -7.59 13.97
C ALA A 143 16.26 -7.61 14.20
N ILE A 144 15.48 -8.17 13.26
CA ILE A 144 14.04 -8.41 13.44
C ILE A 144 13.81 -9.41 14.58
N ALA A 145 14.52 -10.53 14.57
CA ALA A 145 14.42 -11.56 15.62
C ALA A 145 14.79 -11.03 17.00
N ALA A 146 15.76 -10.12 17.07
CA ALA A 146 16.17 -9.43 18.30
C ALA A 146 15.20 -8.31 18.74
N GLY A 147 14.13 -8.03 17.98
CA GLY A 147 13.17 -6.96 18.27
C GLY A 147 13.72 -5.55 18.06
N ARG A 148 14.83 -5.41 17.33
CA ARG A 148 15.46 -4.13 16.98
C ARG A 148 14.81 -3.47 15.78
N ILE A 149 14.27 -4.29 14.88
CA ILE A 149 13.41 -3.89 13.76
C ILE A 149 12.01 -4.47 14.00
N ALA A 150 10.98 -3.83 13.46
CA ALA A 150 9.60 -4.31 13.57
C ALA A 150 9.45 -5.75 13.05
N LYS A 151 8.62 -6.55 13.73
CA LYS A 151 8.43 -7.99 13.42
C LYS A 151 7.85 -8.24 12.03
N ASP A 152 7.09 -7.30 11.51
CA ASP A 152 6.45 -7.33 10.21
C ASP A 152 7.31 -6.70 9.10
N ALA A 153 8.58 -6.36 9.35
CA ALA A 153 9.46 -5.78 8.35
C ALA A 153 9.82 -6.72 7.19
N THR A 154 9.49 -8.02 7.27
CA THR A 154 9.58 -8.98 6.15
C THR A 154 8.27 -9.11 5.37
N MET A 155 7.16 -8.52 5.85
CA MET A 155 5.86 -8.65 5.19
C MET A 155 5.74 -7.68 4.02
N LEU A 156 5.41 -8.22 2.85
CA LEU A 156 4.93 -7.40 1.74
C LEU A 156 3.51 -6.90 2.01
N PRO A 157 3.15 -5.71 1.48
CA PRO A 157 1.97 -4.98 1.94
C PRO A 157 0.62 -5.51 1.47
N GLY A 158 0.58 -6.43 0.50
CA GLY A 158 -0.68 -6.89 -0.08
C GLY A 158 -1.45 -5.79 -0.82
N ALA A 159 -0.74 -4.86 -1.46
CA ALA A 159 -1.32 -3.62 -1.98
C ALA A 159 -0.73 -3.23 -3.33
N TRP A 160 -1.47 -2.41 -4.06
CA TRP A 160 -0.91 -1.63 -5.16
C TRP A 160 -0.01 -0.54 -4.58
N VAL A 161 1.17 -0.39 -5.16
CA VAL A 161 2.14 0.63 -4.78
C VAL A 161 2.55 1.46 -5.99
N LEU A 162 2.74 2.75 -5.77
CA LEU A 162 3.32 3.69 -6.72
C LEU A 162 4.79 3.90 -6.35
N VAL A 163 5.70 3.58 -7.26
CA VAL A 163 7.15 3.70 -7.01
C VAL A 163 7.86 4.46 -8.11
N ASP A 164 8.89 5.19 -7.71
CA ASP A 164 9.82 5.83 -8.63
C ASP A 164 10.61 4.74 -9.37
N GLY A 165 10.50 4.63 -10.69
CA GLY A 165 11.21 3.63 -11.48
C GLY A 165 12.65 4.00 -11.81
N ARG A 166 13.07 5.26 -11.58
CA ARG A 166 14.37 5.75 -12.02
C ARG A 166 15.53 5.01 -11.36
N GLN A 167 16.60 4.84 -12.14
CA GLN A 167 17.88 4.35 -11.63
C GLN A 167 18.43 5.33 -10.58
N LYS A 168 18.96 4.79 -9.48
CA LYS A 168 19.73 5.57 -8.51
C LYS A 168 20.96 6.18 -9.18
N PRO A 169 21.28 7.46 -8.99
CA PRO A 169 22.51 8.01 -9.53
C PRO A 169 23.74 7.41 -8.83
N ARG A 170 24.89 7.40 -9.53
CA ARG A 170 26.18 7.09 -8.91
C ARG A 170 26.62 8.23 -8.01
N TYR A 171 27.41 7.91 -7.00
CA TYR A 171 27.97 8.90 -6.10
C TYR A 171 28.88 9.87 -6.86
N ALA A 172 28.67 11.16 -6.62
CA ALA A 172 29.38 12.23 -7.29
C ALA A 172 29.81 13.29 -6.26
N LYS A 173 30.35 12.85 -5.12
CA LYS A 173 30.85 13.75 -4.05
C LYS A 173 29.78 14.74 -3.59
N GLY A 174 28.57 14.24 -3.34
CA GLY A 174 27.42 15.06 -2.92
C GLY A 174 26.70 15.81 -4.05
N ALA A 175 27.21 15.80 -5.28
CA ALA A 175 26.58 16.48 -6.43
C ALA A 175 25.62 15.60 -7.24
N GLN A 176 25.40 14.35 -6.84
CA GLN A 176 24.56 13.42 -7.57
C GLN A 176 23.06 13.79 -7.48
N MET A 177 22.36 13.58 -8.59
CA MET A 177 20.96 13.95 -8.80
C MET A 177 20.25 12.83 -9.55
N TYR A 178 18.98 12.57 -9.22
CA TYR A 178 18.15 11.73 -10.08
C TYR A 178 17.88 12.47 -11.39
N ASP A 179 17.89 11.73 -12.49
CA ASP A 179 17.60 12.29 -13.80
C ASP A 179 16.14 12.78 -13.88
N HIS A 180 15.93 13.98 -14.43
CA HIS A 180 14.62 14.63 -14.58
C HIS A 180 13.71 14.54 -13.32
N ASP A 181 14.27 14.78 -12.13
CA ASP A 181 13.58 14.53 -10.86
C ASP A 181 12.34 15.44 -10.63
N PRO A 182 11.11 14.88 -10.59
CA PRO A 182 9.89 15.66 -10.33
C PRO A 182 9.80 16.18 -8.89
N LEU A 183 10.57 15.63 -7.94
CA LEU A 183 10.60 16.08 -6.55
C LEU A 183 11.59 17.23 -6.32
N ALA A 184 12.48 17.51 -7.26
CA ALA A 184 13.43 18.63 -7.18
C ALA A 184 12.80 19.98 -6.76
N PRO A 185 11.69 20.45 -7.37
CA PRO A 185 11.05 21.69 -6.95
C PRO A 185 10.41 21.59 -5.54
N VAL A 186 9.95 20.40 -5.14
CA VAL A 186 9.36 20.16 -3.81
C VAL A 186 10.44 20.27 -2.74
N LEU A 187 11.60 19.65 -2.99
CA LEU A 187 12.77 19.70 -2.10
C LEU A 187 13.28 21.13 -1.94
N ALA A 188 13.32 21.90 -3.03
CA ALA A 188 13.71 23.31 -2.98
C ALA A 188 12.74 24.15 -2.12
N ASP A 189 11.42 23.92 -2.23
CA ASP A 189 10.42 24.58 -1.38
C ASP A 189 10.60 24.21 0.10
N LEU A 190 10.75 22.92 0.41
CA LEU A 190 10.91 22.43 1.77
C LEU A 190 12.18 23.00 2.42
N ASN A 191 13.30 23.04 1.70
CA ASN A 191 14.54 23.68 2.15
C ASN A 191 14.34 25.18 2.38
N ARG A 192 13.73 25.90 1.44
CA ARG A 192 13.45 27.34 1.56
C ARG A 192 12.60 27.67 2.80
N ARG A 193 11.66 26.79 3.15
CA ARG A 193 10.79 26.92 4.32
C ARG A 193 11.46 26.44 5.62
N GLY A 194 12.67 25.90 5.55
CA GLY A 194 13.39 25.35 6.71
C GLY A 194 12.77 24.08 7.28
N LEU A 195 11.96 23.35 6.50
CA LEU A 195 11.32 22.11 6.94
C LEU A 195 12.27 20.91 6.85
N ILE A 196 13.23 20.96 5.92
CA ILE A 196 14.33 20.00 5.78
C ILE A 196 15.64 20.75 5.69
N SER A 197 16.75 20.06 5.92
CA SER A 197 18.09 20.59 5.65
C SER A 197 18.99 19.50 5.11
N GLN A 198 19.67 19.80 4.00
CA GLN A 198 20.54 18.84 3.34
C GLN A 198 22.00 19.11 3.65
N SER A 199 22.67 18.10 4.19
CA SER A 199 24.08 18.20 4.56
C SER A 199 24.78 16.85 4.50
N ASN A 200 26.12 16.89 4.53
CA ASN A 200 26.91 15.70 4.80
C ASN A 200 26.93 15.37 6.31
N TYR A 201 27.49 14.21 6.68
CA TYR A 201 27.51 13.71 8.06
C TYR A 201 28.18 14.63 9.07
N ASP A 202 29.08 15.50 8.60
CA ASP A 202 29.81 16.49 9.41
C ASP A 202 29.05 17.83 9.55
N GLY A 203 27.94 18.02 8.83
CA GLY A 203 27.12 19.23 8.84
C GLY A 203 27.78 20.46 8.24
N THR A 204 28.97 20.35 7.65
CA THR A 204 29.74 21.50 7.15
C THR A 204 29.41 21.85 5.70
N GLU A 205 29.09 20.84 4.89
CA GLU A 205 28.77 20.98 3.48
C GLU A 205 27.26 21.05 3.27
N LYS A 206 26.79 22.17 2.69
CA LYS A 206 25.42 22.29 2.21
C LYS A 206 25.33 21.70 0.80
N LEU A 207 24.43 20.75 0.62
CA LEU A 207 24.18 20.12 -0.67
C LEU A 207 23.17 20.93 -1.51
N ASP A 208 23.00 20.59 -2.78
CA ASP A 208 22.00 21.23 -3.64
C ASP A 208 20.59 21.02 -3.05
N PRO A 209 19.82 22.08 -2.78
CA PRO A 209 18.50 22.00 -2.14
C PRO A 209 17.43 21.28 -2.98
N ARG A 210 17.76 20.91 -4.23
CA ARG A 210 16.91 20.12 -5.13
C ARG A 210 17.29 18.64 -5.14
N SER A 211 18.43 18.27 -4.56
CA SER A 211 18.89 16.89 -4.51
C SER A 211 18.01 16.07 -3.57
N ARG A 212 17.93 14.76 -3.79
CA ARG A 212 17.34 13.84 -2.79
C ARG A 212 18.33 13.38 -1.72
N PHE A 213 19.61 13.78 -1.83
CA PHE A 213 20.69 13.29 -1.00
C PHE A 213 20.94 14.15 0.22
N GLY A 214 21.41 13.54 1.32
CA GLY A 214 21.80 14.24 2.55
C GLY A 214 20.65 14.82 3.36
N LEU A 215 19.41 14.37 3.14
CA LEU A 215 18.31 14.65 4.06
C LEU A 215 18.55 13.91 5.39
N SER A 216 18.11 14.50 6.49
CA SER A 216 18.21 13.89 7.81
C SER A 216 17.20 12.75 7.97
N PRO A 217 17.53 11.65 8.67
CA PRO A 217 16.58 10.58 8.98
C PRO A 217 15.25 11.06 9.60
N GLU A 218 15.30 12.14 10.37
CA GLU A 218 14.18 12.77 11.08
C GLU A 218 13.31 13.63 10.16
N ASP A 219 13.79 14.03 8.99
CA ASP A 219 12.97 14.78 8.03
C ASP A 219 11.76 13.94 7.57
N PHE A 220 11.94 12.62 7.49
CA PHE A 220 10.89 11.68 7.10
C PHE A 220 9.87 11.38 8.21
N THR A 221 10.09 11.84 9.44
CA THR A 221 9.08 11.74 10.51
C THR A 221 8.14 12.94 10.54
N LYS A 222 8.42 13.99 9.76
CA LYS A 222 7.62 15.23 9.71
C LYS A 222 6.44 15.04 8.75
N PRO A 223 5.18 15.14 9.22
CA PRO A 223 4.01 15.00 8.35
C PRO A 223 4.00 15.99 7.18
N GLU A 224 4.50 17.21 7.38
CA GLU A 224 4.56 18.25 6.36
C GLU A 224 5.46 17.87 5.17
N VAL A 225 6.54 17.15 5.45
CA VAL A 225 7.48 16.65 4.43
C VAL A 225 6.82 15.54 3.62
N MET A 226 6.26 14.52 4.29
CA MET A 226 5.60 13.40 3.62
C MET A 226 4.34 13.84 2.86
N ASN A 227 3.57 14.80 3.39
CA ASN A 227 2.42 15.37 2.71
C ASN A 227 2.80 16.20 1.48
N ALA A 228 3.98 16.85 1.49
CA ALA A 228 4.48 17.54 0.31
C ALA A 228 4.82 16.55 -0.82
N PHE A 229 5.41 15.40 -0.50
CA PHE A 229 5.64 14.32 -1.46
C PHE A 229 4.34 13.69 -1.95
N ALA A 230 3.37 13.42 -1.06
CA ALA A 230 2.05 12.92 -1.45
C ALA A 230 1.37 13.87 -2.46
N LYS A 231 1.35 15.17 -2.16
CA LYS A 231 0.76 16.18 -3.03
C LYS A 231 1.46 16.24 -4.40
N ALA A 232 2.79 16.14 -4.43
CA ALA A 232 3.54 16.16 -5.67
C ALA A 232 3.20 14.97 -6.59
N LEU A 233 2.79 13.85 -5.98
CA LEU A 233 2.43 12.62 -6.67
C LEU A 233 0.91 12.46 -6.85
N ASP A 234 0.09 13.49 -6.60
CA ASP A 234 -1.38 13.41 -6.63
C ASP A 234 -1.94 12.25 -5.77
N LEU A 235 -1.32 12.03 -4.60
CA LEU A 235 -1.74 11.08 -3.59
C LEU A 235 -2.48 11.79 -2.45
N GLU A 236 -3.35 11.06 -1.76
CA GLU A 236 -4.00 11.53 -0.55
C GLU A 236 -3.00 11.61 0.63
N GLN A 237 -3.35 12.41 1.64
CA GLN A 237 -2.54 12.49 2.86
C GLN A 237 -2.45 11.12 3.53
N GLY A 238 -1.24 10.73 3.94
CA GLY A 238 -0.97 9.43 4.55
C GLY A 238 -0.72 8.29 3.56
N GLN A 239 -0.91 8.48 2.25
CA GLN A 239 -0.58 7.46 1.25
C GLN A 239 0.90 7.41 0.88
N ALA A 240 1.63 8.50 1.07
CA ALA A 240 3.07 8.56 0.81
C ALA A 240 3.88 8.16 2.05
N SER A 241 4.87 7.30 1.84
CA SER A 241 5.85 6.85 2.83
C SER A 241 7.23 6.70 2.18
N LEU A 242 8.25 6.30 2.95
CA LEU A 242 9.45 5.70 2.36
C LEU A 242 9.17 4.23 2.05
N THR A 243 9.96 3.64 1.15
CA THR A 243 9.93 2.19 0.93
C THR A 243 10.31 1.44 2.22
N GLU A 244 9.58 0.37 2.54
CA GLU A 244 10.10 -0.64 3.46
C GLU A 244 11.32 -1.33 2.82
N ALA A 245 12.29 -1.75 3.65
CA ALA A 245 13.53 -2.36 3.17
C ALA A 245 13.25 -3.62 2.34
N ILE A 246 12.27 -4.43 2.74
CA ILE A 246 11.88 -5.63 2.01
C ILE A 246 11.15 -5.32 0.71
N VAL A 247 10.31 -4.28 0.70
CA VAL A 247 9.60 -3.81 -0.49
C VAL A 247 10.59 -3.31 -1.52
N TRP A 248 11.56 -2.50 -1.10
CA TRP A 248 12.65 -2.02 -1.95
C TRP A 248 13.42 -3.19 -2.57
N ASN A 249 13.75 -4.20 -1.77
CA ASN A 249 14.51 -5.36 -2.21
C ASN A 249 13.74 -6.21 -3.22
N VAL A 250 12.46 -6.48 -2.99
CA VAL A 250 11.62 -7.24 -3.92
C VAL A 250 11.46 -6.49 -5.25
N LEU A 251 11.19 -5.19 -5.20
CA LEU A 251 11.12 -4.35 -6.41
C LEU A 251 12.44 -4.35 -7.19
N ALA A 252 13.59 -4.31 -6.49
CA ALA A 252 14.91 -4.38 -7.11
C ALA A 252 15.22 -5.76 -7.71
N ASN A 253 14.56 -6.85 -7.29
CA ASN A 253 14.73 -8.16 -7.93
C ASN A 253 13.77 -8.35 -9.12
N ILE A 254 12.52 -7.89 -9.02
CA ILE A 254 11.49 -8.15 -10.03
C ILE A 254 11.50 -7.11 -11.16
N HIS A 255 11.54 -5.83 -10.81
CA HIS A 255 11.25 -4.73 -11.74
C HIS A 255 12.49 -3.90 -12.07
N TYR A 256 13.39 -3.71 -11.09
CA TYR A 256 14.48 -2.73 -11.17
C TYR A 256 15.85 -3.27 -10.72
N PRO A 257 16.40 -4.30 -11.40
CA PRO A 257 17.70 -4.88 -11.06
C PRO A 257 18.85 -3.86 -11.05
N GLU A 258 18.73 -2.78 -11.81
CA GLU A 258 19.69 -1.68 -11.88
C GLU A 258 19.77 -0.84 -10.60
N TRP A 259 18.75 -0.86 -9.72
CA TRP A 259 18.84 -0.16 -8.43
C TRP A 259 20.01 -0.68 -7.59
N GLY A 260 20.33 -1.97 -7.66
CA GLY A 260 21.48 -2.55 -6.94
C GLY A 260 22.85 -2.27 -7.57
N THR A 261 22.95 -1.48 -8.64
CA THR A 261 24.19 -1.35 -9.44
C THR A 261 24.99 -0.07 -9.20
N THR A 262 24.50 0.82 -8.34
CA THR A 262 25.19 2.07 -7.99
C THR A 262 25.63 2.11 -6.54
N ASP A 263 26.65 2.92 -6.27
CA ASP A 263 27.36 3.09 -5.00
C ASP A 263 26.63 4.01 -3.99
N THR A 264 25.46 4.53 -4.35
CA THR A 264 24.56 5.27 -3.43
C THR A 264 23.59 4.34 -2.70
N THR A 265 23.04 4.80 -1.58
CA THR A 265 21.94 4.11 -0.86
C THR A 265 20.68 4.97 -0.81
N GLU A 266 19.55 4.36 -0.47
CA GLU A 266 18.29 5.07 -0.23
C GLU A 266 17.75 4.79 1.18
N TRP A 267 17.22 5.82 1.84
CA TRP A 267 16.52 5.72 3.11
C TRP A 267 15.28 4.84 3.02
N GLN A 268 15.07 4.02 4.05
CA GLN A 268 13.90 3.17 4.22
C GLN A 268 13.03 3.62 5.38
N LYS A 269 11.80 3.09 5.42
CA LYS A 269 10.80 3.42 6.43
C LYS A 269 11.22 2.97 7.83
N GLU A 270 11.86 1.82 7.93
CA GLU A 270 12.26 1.21 9.18
C GLU A 270 13.39 1.97 9.87
N THR A 271 13.36 1.90 11.20
CA THR A 271 14.41 2.38 12.09
C THR A 271 14.83 1.25 13.02
N ASP A 272 16.09 1.29 13.43
CA ASP A 272 16.69 0.53 14.51
C ASP A 272 17.16 1.51 15.61
N SER A 273 17.62 1.02 16.76
CA SER A 273 18.22 1.81 17.85
C SER A 273 19.37 2.71 17.39
N ASP A 274 20.08 2.31 16.33
CA ASP A 274 21.25 3.01 15.81
C ASP A 274 20.92 4.02 14.69
N GLY A 275 19.66 4.10 14.25
CA GLY A 275 19.22 5.03 13.21
C GLY A 275 18.24 4.45 12.20
N ARG A 276 18.08 5.14 11.07
CA ARG A 276 17.17 4.72 9.98
C ARG A 276 17.89 3.73 9.05
N LEU A 277 17.13 2.76 8.53
CA LEU A 277 17.69 1.81 7.58
C LEU A 277 17.89 2.47 6.21
N ALA A 278 18.88 1.97 5.45
CA ALA A 278 19.11 2.38 4.07
C ALA A 278 19.55 1.17 3.21
N SER A 279 19.20 1.14 1.92
CA SER A 279 19.48 -0.02 1.06
C SER A 279 20.14 0.34 -0.27
N GLY A 280 20.82 -0.63 -0.89
CA GLY A 280 21.09 -0.62 -2.33
C GLY A 280 22.48 -0.21 -2.82
N CYS A 281 23.53 -0.25 -1.98
CA CYS A 281 24.89 0.10 -2.39
C CYS A 281 25.62 -1.07 -3.09
N SER A 282 26.06 -0.86 -4.33
CA SER A 282 26.81 -1.84 -5.12
C SER A 282 28.10 -2.32 -4.45
N ASP A 283 28.78 -1.43 -3.71
CA ASP A 283 30.06 -1.74 -3.06
C ASP A 283 29.91 -2.72 -1.90
N SER A 284 28.67 -3.05 -1.53
CA SER A 284 28.38 -4.06 -0.50
C SER A 284 27.19 -4.91 -0.88
N SER A 285 27.23 -5.48 -2.09
CA SER A 285 26.28 -6.48 -2.67
C SER A 285 24.98 -5.93 -3.25
N GLY A 286 24.88 -4.63 -3.49
CA GLY A 286 23.79 -4.05 -4.27
C GLY A 286 22.44 -4.24 -3.61
N ALA A 287 21.54 -5.01 -4.24
CA ALA A 287 20.17 -5.15 -3.75
C ALA A 287 20.06 -5.88 -2.40
N SER A 288 21.06 -6.69 -2.05
CA SER A 288 21.17 -7.35 -0.74
C SER A 288 21.63 -6.41 0.38
N ALA A 289 22.21 -5.26 0.03
CA ALA A 289 22.79 -4.33 0.99
C ALA A 289 21.69 -3.61 1.78
N VAL A 290 21.72 -3.77 3.10
CA VAL A 290 20.95 -2.97 4.06
C VAL A 290 21.96 -2.41 5.07
N TYR A 291 21.78 -1.16 5.47
CA TYR A 291 22.59 -0.42 6.43
C TYR A 291 21.72 0.26 7.47
N ARG A 292 22.38 0.84 8.47
CA ARG A 292 21.78 1.74 9.47
C ARG A 292 22.62 3.01 9.58
N TYR A 293 21.96 4.16 9.52
CA TYR A 293 22.61 5.46 9.65
C TYR A 293 21.79 6.36 10.59
N GLY A 294 22.46 6.99 11.54
CA GLY A 294 21.84 7.94 12.48
C GLY A 294 22.07 9.41 12.14
N ARG A 295 22.59 9.71 10.94
CA ARG A 295 22.94 11.06 10.47
C ARG A 295 22.65 11.18 8.97
N PRO A 296 22.46 12.40 8.45
CA PRO A 296 22.47 12.61 7.00
C PRO A 296 23.83 12.21 6.40
N TYR A 297 23.81 11.71 5.17
CA TYR A 297 25.01 11.40 4.39
C TYR A 297 24.77 11.83 2.96
N ASP A 298 25.79 12.40 2.35
CA ASP A 298 25.77 12.85 0.97
C ASP A 298 25.61 11.71 -0.05
N SER A 299 25.82 10.44 0.35
CA SER A 299 25.61 9.25 -0.48
C SER A 299 24.29 8.52 -0.21
N VAL A 300 23.46 9.03 0.72
CA VAL A 300 22.14 8.47 1.05
C VAL A 300 21.03 9.37 0.51
N GLY A 301 20.31 8.86 -0.47
CA GLY A 301 19.12 9.48 -1.07
C GLY A 301 17.83 8.88 -0.53
N PHE A 302 16.73 9.03 -1.26
CA PHE A 302 15.48 8.34 -0.97
C PHE A 302 14.58 8.24 -2.20
N ARG A 303 13.62 7.31 -2.16
CA ARG A 303 12.44 7.35 -3.02
C ARG A 303 11.17 7.30 -2.17
N PRO A 304 10.13 8.08 -2.51
CA PRO A 304 8.82 7.89 -1.91
C PRO A 304 8.14 6.64 -2.46
N LEU A 305 7.29 6.05 -1.64
CA LEU A 305 6.38 4.96 -1.97
C LEU A 305 4.94 5.45 -1.72
N GLY A 306 4.11 5.44 -2.76
CA GLY A 306 2.66 5.56 -2.61
C GLY A 306 2.06 4.19 -2.32
N ARG A 307 1.13 4.09 -1.37
CA ARG A 307 0.39 2.86 -1.09
C ARG A 307 -1.11 3.11 -1.17
N PHE A 308 -1.78 2.29 -1.96
CA PHE A 308 -3.23 2.32 -2.10
C PHE A 308 -3.84 1.26 -1.20
N SER A 309 -4.81 1.65 -0.38
CA SER A 309 -5.54 0.70 0.46
C SER A 309 -6.26 -0.32 -0.44
N PRO A 310 -6.22 -1.62 -0.08
CA PRO A 310 -6.91 -2.67 -0.84
C PRO A 310 -8.44 -2.52 -0.84
#